data_AF-A0A284VNT9-F1
#
_entry.id   AF-A0A284VNT9-F1
#
_cell.length_a   1.000
_cell.length_b   1.000
_cell.length_c   1.000
_cell.angle_alpha   90.00
_cell.angle_beta   90.00
_cell.angle_gamma   90.00
#
_symmetry.space_group_name_H-M   'P 1'
#
loop_
_entity.id
_entity.type
_entity.pdbx_description
1 polymer ?
#
loop_
_entity_poly.entity_id
_entity_poly.type
_entity_poly.pdbx_seq_one_letter_code
_entity_poly.pdbx_strand_id
1 'polypeptide(L)'
;MTCSHKICGNIQKVWLPFENRGLMKGLKSHPYCILCGTVKNISSDRARPLGYYMNILSALPVTKVQIRLIAKDMEELEGFDDAFSMSSFMQEQFFVNVVKKYSGLSEQMIKGAL
;
A
#
# COMPACT_ATOMS: atom_id res chain seq x y z
N MET A 1 -9.41 11.68 -0.07
CA MET A 1 -10.22 12.11 1.10
C MET A 1 -9.96 11.17 2.27
N THR A 2 -9.85 11.64 3.52
CA THR A 2 -9.68 10.76 4.69
C THR A 2 -11.03 10.34 5.27
N CYS A 3 -11.47 9.11 4.96
CA CYS A 3 -12.67 8.53 5.55
C CYS A 3 -12.32 7.93 6.93
N SER A 4 -13.15 8.14 7.95
CA SER A 4 -12.97 7.54 9.28
C SER A 4 -13.42 6.07 9.37
N HIS A 5 -13.73 5.46 8.23
CA HIS A 5 -14.19 4.08 8.02
C HIS A 5 -15.17 3.51 9.04
N LYS A 6 -16.44 3.35 8.64
CA LYS A 6 -17.46 2.64 9.42
C LYS A 6 -17.81 1.30 8.77
N ILE A 7 -17.47 0.20 9.45
CA ILE A 7 -17.64 -1.17 8.94
C ILE A 7 -19.14 -1.52 8.83
N CYS A 8 -19.53 -2.15 7.71
CA CYS A 8 -20.88 -2.66 7.49
C CYS A 8 -21.29 -3.78 8.47
N GLY A 9 -22.59 -4.08 8.54
CA GLY A 9 -23.10 -5.19 9.33
C GLY A 9 -22.66 -6.56 8.81
N ASN A 10 -22.70 -7.59 9.67
CA ASN A 10 -22.24 -8.94 9.32
C ASN A 10 -22.99 -9.57 8.13
N ILE A 11 -24.29 -9.33 8.01
CA ILE A 11 -25.14 -9.84 6.92
C ILE A 11 -24.99 -9.05 5.62
N GLN A 12 -24.39 -7.86 5.67
CA GLN A 12 -24.26 -6.97 4.51
C GLN A 12 -22.96 -7.17 3.73
N LYS A 13 -22.04 -8.00 4.24
CA LYS A 13 -20.72 -8.22 3.63
C LYS A 13 -20.86 -8.75 2.21
N VAL A 14 -19.94 -8.35 1.35
CA VAL A 14 -19.91 -8.75 -0.05
C VAL A 14 -18.92 -9.88 -0.28
N TRP A 15 -19.24 -10.83 -1.14
CA TRP A 15 -18.31 -11.89 -1.53
C TRP A 15 -17.45 -11.41 -2.68
N LEU A 16 -16.13 -11.40 -2.49
CA LEU A 16 -15.17 -10.92 -3.48
C LEU A 16 -13.97 -11.87 -3.57
N PRO A 17 -13.23 -11.86 -4.69
CA PRO A 17 -11.93 -12.51 -4.79
C PRO A 17 -11.00 -12.06 -3.66
N PHE A 18 -10.42 -13.04 -2.98
CA PHE A 18 -9.46 -12.82 -1.92
C PHE A 18 -8.06 -13.09 -2.44
N GLU A 19 -7.26 -12.04 -2.40
CA GLU A 19 -5.85 -12.06 -2.77
C GLU A 19 -4.98 -11.78 -1.54
N ASN A 20 -3.79 -12.37 -1.50
CA ASN A 20 -2.78 -12.04 -0.50
C ASN A 20 -1.40 -12.05 -1.14
N ARG A 21 -0.72 -10.90 -1.11
CA ARG A 21 0.55 -10.64 -1.82
C ARG A 21 0.53 -11.12 -3.29
N GLY A 22 -0.54 -10.78 -4.01
CA GLY A 22 -0.73 -11.14 -5.42
C GLY A 22 -1.14 -12.59 -5.70
N LEU A 23 -1.32 -13.42 -4.66
CA LEU A 23 -1.76 -14.81 -4.82
C LEU A 23 -3.27 -14.94 -4.61
N MET A 24 -3.98 -15.47 -5.61
CA MET A 24 -5.40 -15.81 -5.50
C MET A 24 -5.60 -16.91 -4.46
N LYS A 25 -6.52 -16.69 -3.52
CA LYS A 25 -6.87 -17.65 -2.45
C LYS A 25 -8.37 -18.00 -2.43
N GLY A 26 -9.07 -17.75 -3.53
CA GLY A 26 -10.50 -18.04 -3.70
C GLY A 26 -11.40 -16.86 -3.35
N LEU A 27 -12.66 -17.12 -3.00
CA LEU A 27 -13.63 -16.10 -2.60
C LEU A 27 -13.73 -16.02 -1.08
N LYS A 28 -13.87 -14.81 -0.53
CA LYS A 28 -14.17 -14.59 0.88
C LYS A 28 -15.23 -13.52 1.06
N SER A 29 -15.77 -13.44 2.28
CA SER A 29 -16.70 -12.39 2.69
C SER A 29 -15.91 -11.16 3.16
N HIS A 30 -16.07 -10.04 2.47
CA HIS A 30 -15.40 -8.77 2.73
C HIS A 30 -16.36 -7.76 3.36
N PRO A 31 -16.01 -7.18 4.51
CA PRO A 31 -16.64 -5.97 4.98
C PRO A 31 -16.29 -4.79 4.07
N TYR A 32 -17.15 -3.79 4.02
CA TYR A 32 -16.88 -2.51 3.36
C TYR A 32 -17.24 -1.35 4.29
N CYS A 33 -16.77 -0.16 3.94
CA CYS A 33 -17.10 1.08 4.62
C CYS A 33 -18.46 1.59 4.12
N ILE A 34 -19.43 1.73 5.01
CA ILE A 34 -20.77 2.23 4.64
C ILE A 34 -20.79 3.72 4.25
N LEU A 35 -19.71 4.45 4.52
CA LEU A 35 -19.60 5.89 4.24
C LEU A 35 -19.02 6.17 2.85
N CYS A 36 -17.97 5.45 2.46
CA CYS A 36 -17.25 5.69 1.20
C CYS A 36 -17.27 4.50 0.23
N GLY A 37 -17.85 3.36 0.62
CA GLY A 37 -17.94 2.17 -0.22
C GLY A 37 -16.64 1.35 -0.32
N THR A 38 -15.53 1.85 0.21
CA THR A 38 -14.23 1.15 0.18
C THR A 38 -14.31 -0.22 0.82
N VAL A 39 -13.79 -1.24 0.14
CA VAL A 39 -13.75 -2.62 0.64
C VAL A 39 -12.57 -2.79 1.61
N LYS A 40 -12.84 -3.43 2.75
CA LYS A 40 -11.81 -3.70 3.76
C LYS A 40 -10.85 -4.77 3.25
N ASN A 41 -9.56 -4.51 3.38
CA ASN A 41 -8.54 -5.54 3.29
C ASN A 41 -8.74 -6.52 4.46
N ILE A 42 -8.97 -7.80 4.19
CA ILE A 42 -9.15 -8.83 5.23
C ILE A 42 -7.89 -9.68 5.46
N SER A 43 -6.82 -9.42 4.73
CA SER A 43 -5.56 -10.14 4.87
C SER A 43 -4.78 -9.69 6.12
N SER A 44 -3.74 -10.45 6.50
CA SER A 44 -2.78 -10.02 7.52
C SER A 44 -1.78 -8.99 6.99
N ASP A 45 -1.71 -8.81 5.67
CA ASP A 45 -0.84 -7.85 5.00
C ASP A 45 -1.50 -6.46 5.04
N ARG A 46 -0.88 -5.51 5.75
CA ARG A 46 -1.45 -4.21 6.11
C ARG A 46 -0.51 -3.09 5.67
N ALA A 47 -1.08 -1.95 5.34
CA ALA A 47 -0.32 -0.75 5.04
C ALA A 47 0.68 -0.40 6.15
N ARG A 48 1.87 0.05 5.75
CA ARG A 48 2.90 0.66 6.59
C ARG A 48 2.83 2.17 6.44
N PRO A 49 3.12 2.94 7.50
CA PRO A 49 3.17 4.40 7.40
C PRO A 49 4.27 4.83 6.42
N LEU A 50 4.09 5.96 5.75
CA LEU A 50 5.10 6.56 4.86
C LEU A 50 6.51 6.60 5.48
N GLY A 51 6.61 6.90 6.78
CA GLY A 51 7.88 6.93 7.51
C GLY A 51 8.68 5.61 7.47
N TYR A 52 8.01 4.46 7.33
CA TYR A 52 8.68 3.17 7.10
C TYR A 52 9.51 3.20 5.81
N TYR A 53 8.93 3.68 4.71
CA TYR A 53 9.59 3.78 3.42
C TYR A 53 10.65 4.89 3.38
N MET A 54 10.44 5.99 4.11
CA MET A 54 11.45 7.04 4.26
C MET A 54 12.72 6.52 4.93
N ASN A 55 12.59 5.64 5.94
CA ASN A 55 13.74 5.00 6.56
C ASN A 55 14.50 4.11 5.56
N ILE A 56 13.79 3.37 4.72
CA ILE A 56 14.40 2.55 3.66
C ILE A 56 15.15 3.43 2.65
N LEU A 57 14.53 4.52 2.20
CA LEU A 57 15.17 5.47 1.29
C LEU A 57 16.46 6.06 1.84
N SER A 58 16.53 6.28 3.15
CA SER A 58 17.74 6.82 3.79
C SER A 58 18.94 5.87 3.72
N ALA A 59 18.71 4.57 3.53
CA ALA A 59 19.75 3.55 3.41
C ALA A 59 20.12 3.20 1.96
N LEU A 60 19.33 3.66 0.97
CA LEU A 60 19.62 3.44 -0.45
C LEU A 60 20.58 4.51 -0.99
N PRO A 61 21.38 4.20 -2.04
CA PRO A 61 22.27 5.17 -2.68
C PRO A 61 21.48 6.14 -3.57
N VAL A 62 20.62 6.96 -2.96
CA VAL A 62 19.78 7.97 -3.60
C VAL A 62 20.10 9.36 -3.08
N THR A 63 20.01 10.36 -3.94
CA THR A 63 20.24 11.76 -3.59
C THR A 63 19.07 12.34 -2.80
N LYS A 64 19.31 13.41 -2.03
CA LYS A 64 18.25 14.14 -1.31
C LYS A 64 17.12 14.63 -2.22
N VAL A 65 17.44 15.00 -3.46
CA VAL A 65 16.43 15.45 -4.45
C VAL A 65 15.56 14.26 -4.88
N GLN A 66 16.16 13.10 -5.16
CA GLN A 66 15.41 11.87 -5.48
C GLN A 66 14.51 11.44 -4.32
N ILE A 67 15.00 11.48 -3.07
CA ILE A 67 14.18 11.16 -1.89
C ILE A 67 12.93 12.05 -1.84
N ARG A 68 13.07 13.35 -2.07
CA ARG A 68 11.92 14.29 -2.06
C ARG A 68 10.92 14.00 -3.18
N LEU A 69 11.41 13.68 -4.39
CA LEU A 69 10.55 13.32 -5.52
C LEU A 69 9.81 12.00 -5.25
N ILE A 70 10.51 11.00 -4.72
CA ILE A 70 9.92 9.70 -4.36
C ILE A 70 8.86 9.88 -3.26
N ALA A 71 9.20 10.59 -2.18
CA ALA A 71 8.26 10.85 -1.08
C ALA A 71 6.99 11.56 -1.58
N LYS A 72 7.14 12.54 -2.45
CA LYS A 72 6.01 13.27 -3.05
C LYS A 72 5.10 12.34 -3.86
N ASP A 73 5.67 11.52 -4.76
CA ASP A 73 4.87 10.55 -5.54
C ASP A 73 4.14 9.54 -4.62
N MET A 74 4.74 9.18 -3.47
CA MET A 74 4.11 8.31 -2.48
C MET A 74 2.99 8.98 -1.69
N GLU A 75 3.17 10.23 -1.29
CA GLU A 75 2.13 11.05 -0.63
C GLU A 75 0.93 11.31 -1.55
N GLU A 76 1.16 11.45 -2.85
CA GLU A 76 0.12 11.64 -3.86
C GLU A 76 -0.69 10.37 -4.14
N LEU A 77 -0.23 9.18 -3.72
CA LEU A 77 -1.00 7.95 -3.85
C LEU A 77 -2.20 7.98 -2.89
N GLU A 78 -3.40 8.11 -3.44
CA GLU A 78 -4.61 8.14 -2.63
C GLU A 78 -4.75 6.86 -1.77
N GLY A 79 -4.90 7.07 -0.46
CA GLY A 79 -5.05 5.97 0.49
C GLY A 79 -3.75 5.23 0.80
N PHE A 80 -2.57 5.80 0.53
CA PHE A 80 -1.28 5.18 0.86
C PHE A 80 -1.23 4.69 2.32
N ASP A 81 -1.55 5.55 3.28
CA ASP A 81 -1.55 5.21 4.72
C ASP A 81 -2.89 4.62 5.21
N ASP A 82 -3.84 4.35 4.31
CA ASP A 82 -5.16 3.82 4.68
C ASP A 82 -5.08 2.31 4.98
N ALA A 83 -4.78 1.98 6.23
CA ALA A 83 -4.71 0.60 6.71
C ALA A 83 -6.03 -0.18 6.58
N PHE A 84 -7.16 0.48 6.28
CA PHE A 84 -8.43 -0.20 6.07
C PHE A 84 -8.45 -1.01 4.77
N SER A 85 -7.96 -0.45 3.66
CA SER A 85 -8.00 -1.05 2.33
C SER A 85 -6.64 -1.33 1.72
N MET A 86 -5.61 -0.56 2.08
CA MET A 86 -4.28 -0.71 1.51
C MET A 86 -3.54 -1.93 2.11
N SER A 87 -2.63 -2.52 1.33
CA SER A 87 -1.75 -3.62 1.76
C SER A 87 -0.28 -3.21 1.63
N SER A 88 0.62 -3.78 2.45
CA SER A 88 2.04 -3.47 2.31
C SER A 88 2.58 -3.98 0.97
N PHE A 89 2.05 -5.08 0.43
CA PHE A 89 2.46 -5.54 -0.90
C PHE A 89 2.19 -4.51 -2.00
N MET A 90 1.02 -3.86 -2.00
CA MET A 90 0.71 -2.82 -3.00
C MET A 90 1.61 -1.60 -2.82
N GLN A 91 1.87 -1.21 -1.58
CA GLN A 91 2.82 -0.13 -1.28
C GLN A 91 4.26 -0.50 -1.70
N GLU A 92 4.71 -1.74 -1.48
CA GLU A 92 6.02 -2.25 -1.91
C GLU A 92 6.16 -2.19 -3.44
N GLN A 93 5.14 -2.62 -4.19
CA GLN A 93 5.15 -2.52 -5.66
C GLN A 93 5.22 -1.07 -6.12
N PHE A 94 4.42 -0.19 -5.51
CA PHE A 94 4.44 1.23 -5.83
C PHE A 94 5.79 1.86 -5.49
N PHE A 95 6.33 1.59 -4.30
CA PHE A 95 7.65 2.03 -3.86
C PHE A 95 8.75 1.64 -4.84
N VAL A 96 8.82 0.36 -5.22
CA VAL A 96 9.80 -0.13 -6.20
C VAL A 96 9.70 0.64 -7.51
N ASN A 97 8.50 0.85 -8.03
CA ASN A 97 8.28 1.56 -9.28
C ASN A 97 8.74 3.04 -9.21
N VAL A 98 8.39 3.74 -8.14
CA VAL A 98 8.77 5.15 -7.96
C VAL A 98 10.26 5.31 -7.70
N VAL A 99 10.88 4.44 -6.90
CA VAL A 99 12.33 4.46 -6.70
C VAL A 99 13.06 4.23 -8.01
N LYS A 100 12.65 3.23 -8.81
CA LYS A 100 13.23 2.97 -10.15
C LYS A 100 13.11 4.18 -11.06
N LYS A 101 11.94 4.83 -11.09
CA LYS A 101 11.66 6.03 -11.90
C LYS A 101 12.68 7.15 -11.66
N TYR A 102 13.13 7.37 -10.43
CA TYR A 102 13.99 8.51 -10.10
C TYR A 102 15.48 8.17 -9.87
N SER A 103 15.83 6.91 -9.57
CA SER A 103 17.18 6.56 -9.08
C SER A 103 18.02 5.71 -10.02
N GLY A 104 17.42 5.08 -11.04
CA GLY A 104 18.13 4.15 -11.94
C GLY A 104 18.63 2.87 -11.26
N LEU A 105 18.27 2.65 -9.98
CA LEU A 105 18.66 1.48 -9.22
C LEU A 105 17.98 0.21 -9.74
N SER A 106 18.69 -0.92 -9.64
CA SER A 106 18.11 -2.20 -10.03
C SER A 106 16.98 -2.58 -9.08
N GLU A 107 15.97 -3.25 -9.61
CA GLU A 107 14.84 -3.72 -8.82
C GLU A 107 15.26 -4.66 -7.68
N GLN A 108 16.27 -5.49 -7.93
CA GLN A 108 16.83 -6.41 -6.93
C GLN A 108 17.42 -5.65 -5.74
N MET A 109 18.13 -4.55 -5.99
CA MET A 109 18.72 -3.76 -4.91
C MET A 109 17.64 -3.04 -4.08
N ILE A 110 16.60 -2.54 -4.73
CA ILE A 110 15.49 -1.88 -4.03
C ILE A 110 14.70 -2.90 -3.20
N LYS A 111 14.39 -4.07 -3.77
CA LYS A 111 13.69 -5.16 -3.06
C LYS A 111 14.50 -5.73 -1.91
N GLY A 112 15.84 -5.74 -2.00
CA GLY A 112 16.71 -6.17 -0.90
C GLY A 112 16.69 -5.24 0.31
N ALA A 113 16.14 -4.03 0.18
CA ALA A 113 16.02 -3.06 1.27
C ALA A 113 14.61 -3.01 1.91
N LEU A 114 13.65 -3.79 1.40
CA LEU A 114 12.26 -3.90 1.91
C LEU A 114 12.11 -5.02 2.94
#